data_AF-A0A661BVS9-F1
#
_entry.id   AF-A0A661BVS9-F1
#
_cell.length_a   1.000
_cell.length_b   1.000
_cell.length_c   1.000
_cell.angle_alpha   90.00
_cell.angle_beta   90.00
_cell.angle_gamma   90.00
#
_symmetry.space_group_name_H-M   'P 1'
#
loop_
_entity.id
_entity.type
_entity.pdbx_description
1 polymer ?
#
loop_
_entity_poly.entity_id
_entity_poly.type
_entity_poly.pdbx_seq_one_letter_code
_entity_poly.pdbx_strand_id
1 'polypeptide(L)'
;QRGEDVEKIVSKRELKHSTIYAHLSEAIEAGLLDVKEVLDLDQREYDEIVFAIESLEDEEQGRLKQVYEALEESYDYGILRCVQASI
;
A
#
# COMPACT_ATOMS: atom_id res chain seq x y z
N GLN A 1 29.41 -19.33 11.33
CA GLN A 1 28.07 -19.26 10.70
C GLN A 1 27.28 -18.16 11.38
N ARG A 2 27.03 -17.02 10.72
CA ARG A 2 26.11 -15.99 11.20
C ARG A 2 24.92 -15.94 10.24
N GLY A 3 23.92 -16.78 10.52
CA GLY A 3 22.65 -16.84 9.78
C GLY A 3 21.50 -16.13 10.52
N GLU A 4 21.78 -15.49 11.66
CA GLU A 4 20.75 -14.84 12.50
C GLU A 4 20.34 -13.44 12.04
N ASP A 5 21.01 -12.86 11.04
CA ASP A 5 20.83 -11.45 10.70
C ASP A 5 19.83 -11.21 9.57
N VAL A 6 19.73 -12.09 8.57
CA VAL A 6 18.96 -11.75 7.36
C VAL A 6 17.46 -11.66 7.64
N GLU A 7 16.83 -12.68 8.23
CA GLU A 7 15.40 -12.65 8.51
C GLU A 7 15.01 -11.59 9.56
N LYS A 8 15.86 -11.36 10.56
CA LYS A 8 15.66 -10.29 11.56
C LYS A 8 15.80 -8.91 10.93
N ILE A 9 16.70 -8.73 9.96
CA ILE A 9 16.86 -7.47 9.22
C ILE A 9 15.67 -7.26 8.29
N VAL A 10 15.21 -8.29 7.58
CA VAL A 10 14.02 -8.25 6.71
C VAL A 10 12.79 -7.85 7.53
N SER A 11 12.48 -8.59 8.60
CA SER A 11 11.32 -8.30 9.46
C SER A 11 11.37 -6.90 10.09
N LYS A 12 12.54 -6.44 10.57
CA LYS A 12 12.69 -5.08 11.10
C LYS A 12 12.52 -4.00 10.03
N ARG A 13 12.90 -4.27 8.78
CA ARG A 13 12.71 -3.34 7.66
C ARG A 13 11.24 -3.32 7.25
N GLU A 14 10.59 -4.46 7.09
CA GLU A 14 9.16 -4.57 6.78
C GLU A 14 8.29 -3.84 7.80
N LEU A 15 8.57 -3.98 9.10
CA LEU A 15 7.87 -3.23 10.16
C LEU A 15 8.06 -1.71 10.07
N LYS A 16 9.25 -1.26 9.62
CA LYS A 16 9.49 0.16 9.37
C LYS A 16 8.73 0.64 8.14
N HIS A 17 8.74 -0.13 7.07
CA HIS A 17 7.98 0.17 5.86
C HIS A 17 6.47 0.25 6.14
N SER A 18 5.91 -0.68 6.93
CA SER A 18 4.49 -0.62 7.30
C SER A 18 4.13 0.59 8.15
N THR A 19 5.03 1.04 9.03
CA THR A 19 4.84 2.29 9.82
C THR A 19 4.93 3.54 8.94
N ILE A 20 5.86 3.55 7.97
CA ILE A 20 5.99 4.66 7.01
C ILE A 20 4.72 4.76 6.17
N TYR A 21 4.28 3.67 5.56
CA TYR A 21 3.08 3.68 4.72
C TYR A 21 1.82 4.03 5.51
N ALA A 22 1.72 3.67 6.79
CA ALA A 22 0.61 4.11 7.64
C ALA A 22 0.58 5.64 7.79
N HIS A 23 1.72 6.28 8.09
CA HIS A 23 1.78 7.74 8.18
C HIS A 23 1.57 8.43 6.84
N LEU A 24 2.06 7.85 5.73
CA LEU A 24 1.82 8.36 4.39
C LEU A 24 0.33 8.31 4.07
N SER A 25 -0.35 7.19 4.30
CA SER A 25 -1.78 7.08 4.05
C SER A 25 -2.60 8.07 4.89
N GLU A 26 -2.27 8.26 6.17
CA GLU A 26 -2.95 9.24 7.03
C GLU A 26 -2.77 10.68 6.51
N ALA A 27 -1.58 11.03 6.03
CA ALA A 27 -1.30 12.36 5.49
C ALA A 27 -1.97 12.60 4.14
N ILE A 28 -2.03 11.57 3.28
CA ILE A 28 -2.75 11.60 2.01
C ILE A 28 -4.25 11.78 2.25
N GLU A 29 -4.84 10.99 3.15
CA GLU A 29 -6.26 11.07 3.52
C GLU A 29 -6.62 12.46 4.09
N ALA A 30 -5.70 13.07 4.85
CA ALA A 30 -5.84 14.43 5.35
C ALA A 30 -5.66 15.53 4.28
N GLY A 31 -5.34 15.17 3.03
CA GLY A 31 -5.06 16.10 1.94
C GLY A 31 -3.75 16.89 2.10
N LEU A 32 -2.85 16.43 2.98
CA LEU A 32 -1.57 17.08 3.26
C LEU A 32 -0.45 16.64 2.31
N LEU A 33 -0.68 15.58 1.54
CA LEU A 33 0.31 14.95 0.69
C LEU A 33 -0.36 14.37 -0.56
N ASP A 34 0.20 14.62 -1.74
CA ASP A 34 -0.25 13.96 -2.98
C ASP A 34 0.38 12.56 -3.07
N VAL A 35 -0.46 11.55 -3.29
CA VAL A 35 -0.04 10.16 -3.46
C VAL A 35 0.99 10.00 -4.60
N LYS A 36 0.88 10.80 -5.66
CA LYS A 36 1.78 10.77 -6.82
C LYS A 36 3.17 11.34 -6.52
N GLU A 37 3.32 12.07 -5.41
CA GLU A 37 4.63 12.60 -4.98
C GLU A 37 5.41 11.61 -4.11
N VAL A 38 4.74 10.57 -3.58
CA VAL A 38 5.35 9.62 -2.63
C VAL A 38 5.39 8.18 -3.11
N LEU A 39 4.53 7.80 -4.04
CA LEU A 39 4.57 6.50 -4.67
C LEU A 39 5.28 6.61 -6.03
N ASP A 40 6.17 5.67 -6.30
CA ASP A 40 6.81 5.50 -7.60
C ASP A 40 5.93 4.60 -8.48
N LEU A 41 4.75 5.12 -8.83
CA LEU A 41 3.80 4.46 -9.72
C LEU A 41 3.65 5.28 -11.00
N ASP A 42 3.62 4.60 -12.14
CA ASP A 42 3.17 5.23 -13.37
C ASP A 42 1.64 5.42 -13.37
N GLN A 43 1.14 6.20 -14.33
CA GLN A 43 -0.29 6.51 -14.40
C GLN A 43 -1.16 5.26 -14.61
N ARG A 44 -0.65 4.25 -15.33
CA ARG A 44 -1.40 3.01 -15.60
C ARG A 44 -1.48 2.14 -14.34
N GLU A 45 -0.39 2.01 -13.61
CA GLU A 45 -0.35 1.29 -12.33
C GLU A 45 -1.27 1.95 -11.31
N TYR A 46 -1.25 3.29 -11.23
CA TYR A 46 -2.17 4.04 -10.37
C TYR A 46 -3.63 3.80 -10.76
N ASP A 47 -3.97 3.92 -12.06
CA ASP A 47 -5.34 3.74 -12.55
C ASP A 47 -5.83 2.29 -12.35
N GLU A 48 -4.95 1.29 -12.49
CA GLU A 48 -5.26 -0.11 -12.23
C GLU A 48 -5.64 -0.34 -10.77
N ILE A 49 -4.86 0.21 -9.83
CA ILE A 49 -5.14 0.09 -8.39
C ILE A 49 -6.44 0.81 -8.04
N VAL A 50 -6.65 2.04 -8.54
CA VAL A 50 -7.89 2.79 -8.33
C VAL A 50 -9.09 2.00 -8.81
N PHE A 51 -9.01 1.47 -10.05
CA PHE A 51 -10.09 0.67 -10.62
C PHE A 51 -10.39 -0.58 -9.79
N ALA A 52 -9.36 -1.30 -9.31
CA ALA A 52 -9.53 -2.46 -8.46
C ALA A 52 -10.19 -2.11 -7.11
N ILE A 53 -9.81 -0.98 -6.51
CA ILE A 53 -10.43 -0.47 -5.28
C ILE A 53 -11.90 -0.17 -5.54
N GLU A 54 -12.20 0.69 -6.51
CA GLU A 54 -13.57 1.16 -6.82
C GLU A 54 -14.52 0.03 -7.24
N SER A 55 -14.01 -1.00 -7.92
CA SER A 55 -14.81 -2.15 -8.38
C SER A 55 -15.27 -3.08 -7.25
N LEU A 56 -14.72 -2.94 -6.04
CA LEU A 56 -15.12 -3.70 -4.87
C LEU A 56 -16.12 -2.87 -4.04
N GLU A 57 -17.39 -3.27 -4.12
CA GLU A 57 -18.54 -2.49 -3.63
C GLU A 57 -18.84 -2.64 -2.12
N ASP A 58 -18.21 -3.56 -1.38
CA ASP A 58 -18.65 -3.92 -0.02
C ASP A 58 -17.56 -3.92 1.06
N GLU A 59 -17.96 -3.37 2.22
CA GLU A 59 -17.30 -3.27 3.54
C GLU A 59 -15.85 -2.75 3.59
N GLU A 60 -15.66 -1.59 4.23
CA GLU A 60 -14.35 -1.04 4.64
C GLU A 60 -13.43 -2.09 5.29
N GLN A 61 -14.00 -3.04 6.02
CA GLN A 61 -13.27 -4.14 6.63
C GLN A 61 -13.03 -5.28 5.63
N GLY A 62 -11.85 -5.27 5.00
CA GLY A 62 -11.38 -6.38 4.17
C GLY A 62 -11.22 -6.05 2.69
N ARG A 63 -11.72 -4.89 2.23
CA ARG A 63 -11.56 -4.41 0.86
C ARG A 63 -10.10 -4.45 0.39
N LEU A 64 -9.15 -4.00 1.21
CA LEU A 64 -7.72 -3.98 0.85
C LEU A 64 -7.14 -5.37 0.58
N LYS A 65 -7.61 -6.40 1.29
CA LYS A 65 -7.18 -7.79 1.05
C LYS A 65 -7.71 -8.29 -0.29
N GLN A 66 -8.97 -7.99 -0.60
CA GLN A 66 -9.57 -8.36 -1.88
C GLN A 66 -8.89 -7.64 -3.05
N VAL A 67 -8.53 -6.36 -2.90
CA VAL A 67 -7.73 -5.62 -3.89
C VAL A 67 -6.38 -6.29 -4.10
N TYR A 68 -5.68 -6.62 -3.01
CA TYR A 68 -4.39 -7.29 -3.07
C TYR A 68 -4.46 -8.63 -3.82
N GLU A 69 -5.49 -9.44 -3.55
CA GLU A 69 -5.74 -10.70 -4.26
C GLU A 69 -6.15 -10.47 -5.73
N ALA A 70 -6.97 -9.46 -6.02
CA ALA A 70 -7.42 -9.14 -7.38
C ALA A 70 -6.29 -8.64 -8.29
N LEU A 71 -5.27 -8.01 -7.71
CA LEU A 71 -4.06 -7.56 -8.40
C LEU A 71 -2.94 -8.61 -8.39
N GLU A 72 -3.28 -9.87 -8.08
CA GLU A 72 -2.35 -11.00 -8.03
C GLU A 72 -1.11 -10.73 -7.15
N GLU A 73 -1.31 -9.99 -6.05
CA GLU A 73 -0.25 -9.63 -5.11
C GLU A 73 0.89 -8.78 -5.72
N SER A 74 0.63 -8.11 -6.85
CA SER A 74 1.63 -7.33 -7.59
C SER A 74 2.12 -6.08 -6.86
N TYR A 75 1.38 -5.63 -5.84
CA TYR A 75 1.64 -4.38 -5.12
C TYR A 75 1.62 -4.59 -3.61
N ASP A 76 2.54 -3.96 -2.89
CA ASP A 76 2.59 -3.99 -1.44
C ASP A 76 1.31 -3.40 -0.81
N TYR A 77 0.85 -3.98 0.31
CA TYR A 77 -0.28 -3.46 1.08
C TYR A 77 -0.17 -1.97 1.45
N GLY A 78 1.06 -1.48 1.66
CA GLY A 78 1.31 -0.07 1.95
C GLY A 78 1.01 0.86 0.78
N ILE A 79 1.34 0.43 -0.44
CA ILE A 79 1.04 1.13 -1.70
C ILE A 79 -0.46 1.17 -1.90
N LEU A 80 -1.12 0.01 -1.82
CA LEU A 80 -2.58 -0.10 -1.96
C LEU A 80 -3.33 0.79 -0.95
N ARG A 81 -2.84 0.88 0.29
CA ARG A 81 -3.42 1.74 1.33
C ARG A 81 -3.22 3.22 1.02
N CYS A 82 -2.05 3.62 0.51
CA CYS A 82 -1.80 5.01 0.12
C CYS A 82 -2.67 5.43 -1.07
N VAL A 83 -2.87 4.55 -2.05
CA VAL A 83 -3.79 4.83 -3.17
C VAL A 83 -5.24 4.91 -2.68
N GLN A 84 -5.68 3.99 -1.83
CA GLN A 84 -7.03 4.07 -1.23
C GLN A 84 -7.26 5.37 -0.48
N ALA A 85 -6.27 5.86 0.28
CA ALA A 85 -6.36 7.12 1.00
C ALA A 85 -6.46 8.37 0.09
N SER A 86 -6.14 8.24 -1.20
CA SER A 86 -6.17 9.34 -2.17
C SER A 86 -7.51 9.50 -2.90
N ILE A 87 -8.44 8.57 -2.70
CA ILE A 87 -9.77 8.51 -3.35
C ILE A 87 -10.82 9.01 -2.36
#